data_AF-A0A846ASF7-F1
#
_entry.id   AF-A0A846ASF7-F1
#
_cell.length_a   1.000
_cell.length_b   1.000
_cell.length_c   1.000
_cell.angle_alpha   90.00
_cell.angle_beta   90.00
_cell.angle_gamma   90.00
#
_symmetry.space_group_name_H-M   'P 1'
#
loop_
_entity.id
_entity.type
_entity.pdbx_description
1 polymer ?
#
loop_
_entity_poly.entity_id
_entity_poly.type
_entity_poly.pdbx_seq_one_letter_code
_entity_poly.pdbx_strand_id
1 'polypeptide(L)'
;MTNGFGAVSDFAIESFLGLTPGTLDLSLNIDATEGSAIKQTFFAKAGDILTFDFNFLTDEFTPDFFFNDSSFISLSNLDVLADTNSSFMFNLFSFFEETGYQSFSHTFSESGTYTLGFGVVDAVDTIVDSGLLIDNVELTSVPEPGLIFGLSLIGALGATSLKRKQKEEK
;
A
#
# COMPACT_ATOMS: atom_id res chain seq x y z
N MET A 1 -10.92 -0.47 13.94
CA MET A 1 -12.19 -0.60 13.21
C MET A 1 -12.60 -2.06 13.22
N THR A 2 -13.89 -2.38 13.10
CA THR A 2 -14.41 -3.75 13.21
C THR A 2 -15.44 -4.01 12.12
N ASN A 3 -15.69 -5.27 11.79
CA ASN A 3 -16.81 -5.69 10.94
C ASN A 3 -18.10 -6.02 11.73
N GLY A 4 -18.08 -5.96 13.06
CA GLY A 4 -19.28 -6.07 13.89
C GLY A 4 -20.17 -4.82 13.98
N PHE A 5 -20.65 -4.48 15.19
CA PHE A 5 -21.67 -3.44 15.40
C PHE A 5 -21.41 -2.12 14.65
N GLY A 6 -22.36 -1.75 13.79
CA GLY A 6 -22.29 -0.53 12.96
C GLY A 6 -21.64 -0.75 11.60
N ALA A 7 -21.34 -2.00 11.23
CA ALA A 7 -20.93 -2.36 9.89
C ALA A 7 -21.98 -2.01 8.82
N VAL A 8 -21.48 -1.92 7.60
CA VAL A 8 -22.25 -1.64 6.39
C VAL A 8 -21.93 -2.72 5.36
N SER A 9 -22.87 -2.97 4.44
CA SER A 9 -22.68 -3.93 3.35
C SER A 9 -21.38 -3.67 2.58
N ASP A 10 -20.75 -4.74 2.10
CA ASP A 10 -19.68 -4.76 1.09
C ASP A 10 -19.90 -3.70 -0.03
N PHE A 11 -21.08 -3.64 -0.62
CA PHE A 11 -21.44 -2.69 -1.68
C PHE A 11 -21.31 -1.22 -1.23
N ALA A 12 -21.65 -0.94 0.03
CA ALA A 12 -21.53 0.39 0.61
C ALA A 12 -20.06 0.76 0.86
N ILE A 13 -19.24 -0.22 1.26
CA ILE A 13 -17.79 -0.05 1.40
C ILE A 13 -17.16 0.25 0.04
N GLU A 14 -17.51 -0.52 -0.99
CA GLU A 14 -17.02 -0.33 -2.35
C GLU A 14 -17.41 1.05 -2.89
N SER A 15 -18.68 1.42 -2.76
CA SER A 15 -19.15 2.74 -3.15
C SER A 15 -18.46 3.85 -2.35
N PHE A 16 -18.21 3.64 -1.06
CA PHE A 16 -17.51 4.60 -0.21
C PHE A 16 -16.05 4.78 -0.64
N LEU A 17 -15.35 3.70 -0.97
CA LEU A 17 -13.96 3.73 -1.41
C LEU A 17 -13.80 4.14 -2.88
N GLY A 18 -14.89 4.14 -3.66
CA GLY A 18 -14.87 4.46 -5.09
C GLY A 18 -14.45 3.27 -5.95
N LEU A 19 -14.68 2.05 -5.45
CA LEU A 19 -14.40 0.79 -6.14
C LEU A 19 -15.56 0.41 -7.05
N THR A 20 -15.27 -0.48 -8.01
CA THR A 20 -16.33 -1.10 -8.82
C THR A 20 -17.07 -2.13 -7.96
N PRO A 21 -18.41 -2.24 -8.04
CA PRO A 21 -19.13 -3.26 -7.30
C PRO A 21 -18.59 -4.69 -7.54
N GLY A 22 -18.39 -5.47 -6.47
CA GLY A 22 -17.80 -6.82 -6.48
C GLY A 22 -16.26 -6.86 -6.54
N THR A 23 -15.59 -5.72 -6.36
CA THR A 23 -14.13 -5.68 -6.22
C THR A 23 -13.67 -6.39 -4.95
N LEU A 24 -14.38 -6.25 -3.83
CA LEU A 24 -14.02 -6.91 -2.57
C LEU A 24 -13.99 -8.43 -2.75
N ASP A 25 -15.03 -9.03 -3.32
CA ASP A 25 -15.10 -10.48 -3.57
C ASP A 25 -13.93 -10.97 -4.43
N LEU A 26 -13.68 -10.27 -5.54
CA LEU A 26 -12.68 -10.67 -6.52
C LEU A 26 -11.24 -10.49 -6.02
N SER A 27 -10.94 -9.36 -5.37
CA SER A 27 -9.59 -9.02 -4.93
C SER A 27 -9.19 -9.74 -3.64
N LEU A 28 -10.14 -9.98 -2.73
CA LEU A 28 -9.90 -10.72 -1.49
C LEU A 28 -10.10 -12.23 -1.67
N ASN A 29 -10.72 -12.66 -2.78
CA ASN A 29 -11.05 -14.06 -3.06
C ASN A 29 -11.92 -14.68 -1.94
N ILE A 30 -12.93 -13.93 -1.51
CA ILE A 30 -13.95 -14.31 -0.52
C ILE A 30 -15.34 -13.89 -1.03
N ASP A 31 -16.39 -14.20 -0.28
CA ASP A 31 -17.75 -13.64 -0.46
C ASP A 31 -17.94 -12.56 0.62
N ALA A 32 -17.54 -11.32 0.32
CA ALA A 32 -17.53 -10.25 1.31
C ALA A 32 -18.97 -9.84 1.65
N THR A 33 -19.32 -9.78 2.94
CA THR A 33 -20.72 -9.56 3.36
C THR A 33 -20.92 -8.16 3.93
N GLU A 34 -20.27 -7.85 5.04
CA GLU A 34 -20.32 -6.52 5.63
C GLU A 34 -18.99 -6.16 6.29
N GLY A 35 -18.86 -4.90 6.70
CA GLY A 35 -17.71 -4.49 7.46
C GLY A 35 -17.61 -2.99 7.66
N SER A 36 -16.39 -2.51 7.81
CA SER A 36 -16.12 -1.08 7.90
C SER A 36 -14.87 -0.67 7.14
N ALA A 37 -14.84 0.60 6.75
CA ALA A 37 -13.69 1.20 6.08
C ALA A 37 -13.51 2.67 6.47
N ILE A 38 -12.27 3.13 6.36
CA ILE A 38 -11.88 4.54 6.48
C ILE A 38 -11.03 4.89 5.26
N LYS A 39 -11.07 6.15 4.83
CA LYS A 39 -10.21 6.63 3.75
C LYS A 39 -9.70 8.03 3.96
N GLN A 40 -8.56 8.33 3.33
CA GLN A 40 -7.96 9.64 3.29
C GLN A 40 -7.36 9.91 1.91
N THR A 41 -7.60 11.12 1.39
CA THR A 41 -6.99 11.59 0.15
C THR A 41 -5.76 12.44 0.46
N PHE A 42 -4.66 12.24 -0.26
CA PHE A 42 -3.40 12.96 -0.10
C PHE A 42 -2.68 13.09 -1.45
N PHE A 43 -1.67 13.95 -1.50
CA PHE A 43 -0.80 14.08 -2.67
C PHE A 43 0.54 13.41 -2.35
N ALA A 44 1.01 12.55 -3.25
CA ALA A 44 2.33 11.94 -3.20
C ALA A 44 3.12 12.30 -4.46
N LYS A 45 4.43 12.43 -4.32
CA LYS A 45 5.37 12.55 -5.44
C LYS A 45 5.91 11.18 -5.81
N ALA A 46 6.30 11.03 -7.07
CA ALA A 46 7.09 9.88 -7.49
C ALA A 46 8.35 9.75 -6.61
N GLY A 47 8.53 8.57 -6.01
CA GLY A 47 9.59 8.25 -5.06
C GLY A 47 9.18 8.39 -3.59
N ASP A 48 8.08 9.05 -3.25
CA ASP A 48 7.58 9.09 -1.86
C ASP A 48 7.25 7.66 -1.39
N ILE A 49 7.39 7.42 -0.09
CA ILE A 49 7.14 6.12 0.55
C ILE A 49 6.04 6.28 1.60
N LEU A 50 4.93 5.57 1.43
CA LEU A 50 3.91 5.38 2.46
C LEU A 50 4.31 4.18 3.33
N THR A 51 4.25 4.34 4.63
CA THR A 51 4.37 3.26 5.62
C THR A 51 3.25 3.34 6.64
N PHE A 52 2.88 2.20 7.19
CA PHE A 52 2.03 2.10 8.37
C PHE A 52 2.23 0.74 9.03
N ASP A 53 1.82 0.65 10.30
CA ASP A 53 1.73 -0.59 11.02
C ASP A 53 0.26 -1.01 11.12
N PHE A 54 0.00 -2.31 11.03
CA PHE A 54 -1.33 -2.88 11.13
C PHE A 54 -1.34 -4.11 12.01
N ASN A 55 -2.47 -4.38 12.66
CA ASN A 55 -2.70 -5.60 13.42
C ASN A 55 -4.12 -6.07 13.15
N PHE A 56 -4.26 -7.31 12.69
CA PHE A 56 -5.54 -7.96 12.47
C PHE A 56 -5.90 -8.77 13.70
N LEU A 57 -7.14 -8.60 14.16
CA LEU A 57 -7.69 -9.24 15.35
C LEU A 57 -8.95 -9.98 14.96
N THR A 58 -9.23 -11.10 15.60
CA THR A 58 -10.43 -11.88 15.27
C THR A 58 -10.90 -12.74 16.44
N ASP A 59 -12.21 -12.94 16.51
CA ASP A 59 -12.84 -13.97 17.34
C ASP A 59 -13.20 -15.21 16.52
N GLU A 60 -12.94 -15.22 15.20
CA GLU A 60 -13.13 -16.38 14.33
C GLU A 60 -12.17 -17.52 14.66
N PHE A 61 -12.48 -18.71 14.15
CA PHE A 61 -11.47 -19.77 14.15
C PHE A 61 -10.26 -19.37 13.30
N THR A 62 -9.05 -19.67 13.78
CA THR A 62 -7.84 -19.50 13.00
C THR A 62 -7.06 -20.82 12.90
N PRO A 63 -6.89 -21.40 11.69
CA PRO A 63 -7.41 -20.95 10.39
C PRO A 63 -8.91 -21.23 10.17
N ASP A 64 -9.60 -20.36 9.42
CA ASP A 64 -10.93 -20.61 8.84
C ASP A 64 -10.95 -20.35 7.32
N PHE A 65 -11.31 -21.35 6.53
CA PHE A 65 -11.34 -21.25 5.05
C PHE A 65 -12.72 -20.93 4.49
N PHE A 66 -13.77 -20.97 5.31
CA PHE A 66 -15.15 -20.69 4.90
C PHE A 66 -15.57 -19.28 5.35
N PHE A 67 -15.24 -18.91 6.59
CA PHE A 67 -15.46 -17.58 7.16
C PHE A 67 -14.12 -16.84 7.21
N ASN A 68 -13.51 -16.65 6.03
CA ASN A 68 -12.21 -16.02 5.88
C ASN A 68 -12.29 -14.49 5.99
N ASP A 69 -12.66 -13.98 7.16
CA ASP A 69 -12.66 -12.56 7.45
C ASP A 69 -11.32 -11.94 7.07
N SER A 70 -11.38 -10.80 6.40
CA SER A 70 -10.21 -10.23 5.74
C SER A 70 -10.10 -8.74 6.01
N SER A 71 -8.88 -8.32 6.33
CA SER A 71 -8.48 -6.91 6.35
C SER A 71 -7.72 -6.55 5.07
N PHE A 72 -7.88 -5.31 4.63
CA PHE A 72 -7.37 -4.89 3.34
C PHE A 72 -6.95 -3.42 3.30
N ILE A 73 -6.12 -3.11 2.30
CA ILE A 73 -5.76 -1.76 1.90
C ILE A 73 -6.28 -1.50 0.48
N SER A 74 -6.78 -0.28 0.25
CA SER A 74 -7.14 0.24 -1.06
C SER A 74 -6.27 1.47 -1.37
N LEU A 75 -5.50 1.41 -2.45
CA LEU A 75 -4.71 2.52 -2.99
C LEU A 75 -4.93 2.57 -4.51
N SER A 76 -3.92 2.16 -5.29
CA SER A 76 -4.06 1.96 -6.74
C SER A 76 -4.75 0.62 -7.05
N ASN A 77 -4.56 -0.36 -6.16
CA ASN A 77 -5.21 -1.67 -6.17
C ASN A 77 -5.80 -1.93 -4.78
N LEU A 78 -6.55 -3.01 -4.66
CA LEU A 78 -6.98 -3.55 -3.37
C LEU A 78 -6.15 -4.79 -3.04
N ASP A 79 -5.47 -4.77 -1.89
CA ASP A 79 -4.59 -5.85 -1.43
C ASP A 79 -5.03 -6.32 -0.04
N VAL A 80 -4.94 -7.63 0.20
CA VAL A 80 -5.13 -8.23 1.53
C VAL A 80 -3.98 -7.80 2.45
N LEU A 81 -4.30 -7.34 3.66
CA LEU A 81 -3.33 -7.10 4.73
C LEU A 81 -3.12 -8.37 5.57
N ALA A 82 -4.22 -8.95 6.05
CA ALA A 82 -4.28 -10.21 6.79
C ALA A 82 -5.71 -10.74 6.79
N ASP A 83 -5.85 -12.03 7.04
CA ASP A 83 -7.12 -12.77 7.09
C ASP A 83 -7.09 -13.84 8.20
N THR A 84 -8.18 -14.58 8.39
CA THR A 84 -8.26 -15.62 9.45
C THR A 84 -7.31 -16.81 9.21
N ASN A 85 -6.66 -16.89 8.04
CA ASN A 85 -5.63 -17.88 7.72
C ASN A 85 -4.19 -17.37 7.97
N SER A 86 -4.04 -16.16 8.50
CA SER A 86 -2.76 -15.58 8.91
C SER A 86 -2.15 -16.29 10.13
N SER A 87 -0.97 -15.86 10.57
CA SER A 87 -0.33 -16.39 11.78
C SER A 87 -0.82 -15.62 13.01
N PHE A 88 -1.42 -16.32 13.98
CA PHE A 88 -2.02 -15.71 15.15
C PHE A 88 -1.30 -16.03 16.47
N MET A 89 -1.53 -15.14 17.44
CA MET A 89 -1.21 -15.31 18.85
C MET A 89 -2.45 -15.00 19.68
N PHE A 90 -2.57 -15.64 20.84
CA PHE A 90 -3.66 -15.40 21.76
C PHE A 90 -3.59 -13.99 22.38
N ASN A 91 -4.73 -13.30 22.43
CA ASN A 91 -4.92 -11.98 23.04
C ASN A 91 -5.96 -12.08 24.18
N LEU A 92 -5.77 -11.29 25.24
CA LEU A 92 -6.57 -11.34 26.48
C LEU A 92 -7.61 -10.23 26.60
N PHE A 93 -7.73 -9.36 25.60
CA PHE A 93 -8.48 -8.12 25.71
C PHE A 93 -9.76 -8.14 24.88
N SER A 94 -9.70 -7.64 23.64
CA SER A 94 -10.91 -7.33 22.86
C SER A 94 -11.30 -8.44 21.91
N PHE A 95 -10.32 -9.12 21.31
CA PHE A 95 -10.50 -10.29 20.47
C PHE A 95 -9.64 -11.43 21.03
N PHE A 96 -10.02 -12.68 20.76
CA PHE A 96 -9.30 -13.86 21.25
C PHE A 96 -7.93 -14.03 20.59
N GLU A 97 -7.79 -13.62 19.34
CA GLU A 97 -6.56 -13.81 18.56
C GLU A 97 -6.17 -12.54 17.81
N GLU A 98 -4.86 -12.35 17.63
CA GLU A 98 -4.29 -11.26 16.84
C GLU A 98 -3.05 -11.70 16.06
N THR A 99 -2.74 -11.03 14.96
CA THR A 99 -1.50 -11.27 14.21
C THR A 99 -0.27 -10.66 14.88
N GLY A 100 -0.48 -9.74 15.81
CA GLY A 100 0.52 -8.77 16.23
C GLY A 100 0.74 -7.70 15.16
N TYR A 101 1.44 -6.62 15.53
CA TYR A 101 1.74 -5.55 14.58
C TYR A 101 2.71 -6.00 13.50
N GLN A 102 2.29 -5.76 12.25
CA GLN A 102 3.05 -5.94 11.02
C GLN A 102 3.20 -4.59 10.32
N SER A 103 4.23 -4.43 9.50
CA SER A 103 4.48 -3.18 8.78
C SER A 103 4.22 -3.36 7.29
N PHE A 104 3.56 -2.36 6.69
CA PHE A 104 3.37 -2.26 5.25
C PHE A 104 4.19 -1.09 4.69
N SER A 105 4.66 -1.22 3.45
CA SER A 105 5.34 -0.14 2.73
C SER A 105 4.95 -0.11 1.25
N HIS A 106 4.72 1.10 0.72
CA HIS A 106 4.45 1.34 -0.68
C HIS A 106 5.22 2.55 -1.19
N THR A 107 5.95 2.38 -2.30
CA THR A 107 6.63 3.48 -2.99
C THR A 107 5.81 3.93 -4.19
N PHE A 108 5.51 5.23 -4.25
CA PHE A 108 4.78 5.80 -5.37
C PHE A 108 5.68 5.93 -6.60
N SER A 109 5.28 5.36 -7.74
CA SER A 109 6.02 5.50 -9.00
C SER A 109 5.69 6.77 -9.76
N GLU A 110 4.57 7.42 -9.44
CA GLU A 110 4.05 8.59 -10.13
C GLU A 110 3.62 9.66 -9.12
N SER A 111 3.72 10.92 -9.52
CA SER A 111 3.22 12.03 -8.71
C SER A 111 1.73 12.22 -8.95
N GLY A 112 0.94 12.29 -7.90
CA GLY A 112 -0.52 12.38 -8.05
C GLY A 112 -1.26 12.50 -6.72
N THR A 113 -2.58 12.66 -6.85
CA THR A 113 -3.50 12.58 -5.73
C THR A 113 -4.01 11.15 -5.60
N TYR A 114 -3.77 10.54 -4.45
CA TYR A 114 -4.16 9.19 -4.11
C TYR A 114 -5.23 9.20 -3.03
N THR A 115 -6.09 8.20 -3.03
CA THR A 115 -7.00 7.91 -1.91
C THR A 115 -6.56 6.60 -1.29
N LEU A 116 -6.10 6.66 -0.04
CA LEU A 116 -5.77 5.52 0.80
C LEU A 116 -7.02 5.11 1.56
N GLY A 117 -7.42 3.84 1.43
CA GLY A 117 -8.48 3.21 2.20
C GLY A 117 -7.94 2.04 3.01
N PHE A 118 -8.49 1.84 4.20
CA PHE A 118 -8.31 0.64 5.00
C PHE A 118 -9.68 0.08 5.32
N GLY A 119 -9.81 -1.25 5.39
CA GLY A 119 -11.05 -1.88 5.80
C GLY A 119 -10.86 -3.28 6.35
N VAL A 120 -11.92 -3.77 7.00
CA VAL A 120 -12.08 -5.14 7.48
C VAL A 120 -13.50 -5.59 7.15
N VAL A 121 -13.63 -6.80 6.64
CA VAL A 121 -14.91 -7.36 6.17
C VAL A 121 -15.10 -8.79 6.66
N ASP A 122 -16.35 -9.11 6.99
CA ASP A 122 -16.81 -10.48 7.14
C ASP A 122 -16.83 -11.21 5.80
N ALA A 123 -16.55 -12.50 5.84
CA ALA A 123 -16.81 -13.41 4.74
C ALA A 123 -18.03 -14.31 5.01
N VAL A 124 -18.95 -14.39 4.05
CA VAL A 124 -20.13 -15.29 4.02
C VAL A 124 -21.23 -14.99 5.05
N ASP A 125 -20.91 -14.74 6.32
CA ASP A 125 -21.89 -14.37 7.35
C ASP A 125 -21.49 -13.10 8.14
N THR A 126 -22.12 -12.86 9.28
CA THR A 126 -21.95 -11.63 10.10
C THR A 126 -21.97 -11.97 11.61
N ILE A 127 -21.59 -13.20 11.97
CA ILE A 127 -21.85 -13.75 13.33
C ILE A 127 -20.68 -13.48 14.27
N VAL A 128 -19.45 -13.62 13.77
CA VAL A 128 -18.23 -13.51 14.56
C VAL A 128 -17.40 -12.35 14.03
N ASP A 129 -16.96 -11.48 14.94
CA ASP A 129 -16.35 -10.23 14.54
C ASP A 129 -14.82 -10.38 14.40
N SER A 130 -14.28 -9.58 13.49
CA SER A 130 -12.88 -9.25 13.31
C SER A 130 -12.62 -7.74 13.41
N GLY A 131 -11.36 -7.39 13.60
CA GLY A 131 -10.90 -6.04 13.85
C GLY A 131 -9.59 -5.73 13.12
N LEU A 132 -9.44 -4.47 12.74
CA LEU A 132 -8.21 -3.93 12.20
C LEU A 132 -7.77 -2.70 13.01
N LEU A 133 -6.54 -2.74 13.51
CA LEU A 133 -5.82 -1.60 14.04
C LEU A 133 -4.83 -1.12 12.98
N ILE A 134 -4.76 0.20 12.81
CA ILE A 134 -3.80 0.89 11.94
C ILE A 134 -3.12 1.95 12.79
N ASP A 135 -1.79 2.01 12.75
CA ASP A 135 -0.99 3.00 13.45
C ASP A 135 0.22 3.44 12.60
N ASN A 136 0.92 4.49 13.03
CA ASN A 136 2.14 5.00 12.41
C ASN A 136 2.05 5.25 10.89
N VAL A 137 0.90 5.77 10.43
CA VAL A 137 0.71 6.14 9.02
C VAL A 137 1.59 7.35 8.69
N GLU A 138 2.59 7.15 7.84
CA GLU A 138 3.59 8.15 7.48
C GLU A 138 3.82 8.17 5.96
N LEU A 139 3.92 9.38 5.40
CA LEU A 139 4.37 9.60 4.03
C LEU A 139 5.73 10.30 4.08
N THR A 140 6.79 9.55 3.75
CA THR A 140 8.16 10.06 3.70
C THR A 140 8.53 10.47 2.29
N SER A 141 8.94 11.72 2.10
CA SER A 141 9.45 12.18 0.80
C SER A 141 10.89 11.76 0.57
N VAL A 142 11.16 11.12 -0.56
CA VAL A 142 12.52 10.86 -1.02
C VAL A 142 12.97 12.05 -1.88
N PRO A 143 14.08 12.74 -1.53
CA PRO A 143 14.60 13.84 -2.35
C PRO A 143 14.88 13.35 -3.77
N GLU A 144 14.41 14.09 -4.78
CA GLU A 144 14.78 13.80 -6.17
C GLU A 144 16.30 13.70 -6.28
N PRO A 145 16.86 12.72 -7.00
CA PRO A 145 18.28 12.70 -7.29
C PRO A 145 18.62 14.01 -8.00
N GLY A 146 19.26 14.94 -7.28
CA GLY A 146 19.66 16.21 -7.84
C GLY A 146 20.46 15.94 -9.11
N LEU A 147 20.06 16.58 -10.22
CA LEU A 147 20.77 16.60 -11.50
C LEU A 147 22.19 17.17 -11.31
N ILE A 148 23.13 16.37 -10.77
CA ILE A 148 24.54 16.75 -10.60
C ILE A 148 25.42 16.19 -11.74
N PHE A 149 24.87 15.44 -12.70
CA PHE A 149 25.67 14.80 -13.76
C PHE A 149 25.57 15.41 -15.18
N GLY A 150 24.98 16.60 -15.33
CA GLY A 150 24.82 17.26 -16.65
C GLY A 150 25.95 18.21 -17.08
N LEU A 151 26.92 18.49 -16.20
CA LEU A 151 28.06 19.37 -16.51
C LEU A 151 29.37 18.60 -16.42
N SER A 152 29.63 17.76 -17.42
CA SER A 152 31.00 17.35 -17.74
C SER A 152 31.24 17.44 -19.24
N LEU A 153 31.81 18.59 -19.61
CA LEU A 153 32.80 18.79 -20.68
C LEU A 153 32.30 18.76 -22.15
N ILE A 154 31.67 19.86 -22.54
CA ILE A 154 31.97 20.47 -23.85
C ILE A 154 33.44 20.93 -23.78
N GLY A 155 34.37 20.14 -24.30
CA GLY A 155 35.79 20.44 -24.12
C GLY A 155 36.76 19.57 -24.92
N ALA A 156 36.53 19.37 -26.22
CA ALA A 156 37.60 18.93 -27.13
C ALA A 156 37.26 19.28 -28.60
N LEU A 157 37.15 20.57 -28.91
CA LEU A 157 37.24 21.07 -30.29
C LEU A 157 38.61 21.72 -30.49
N GLY A 158 39.43 21.08 -31.34
CA GLY A 158 40.32 21.78 -32.28
C GLY A 158 41.68 22.27 -31.79
N ALA A 159 42.74 21.51 -32.08
CA ALA A 159 44.06 22.07 -32.40
C ALA A 159 44.91 21.06 -33.22
N THR A 160 44.60 20.87 -34.51
CA THR A 160 45.59 20.32 -35.46
C THR A 160 46.27 21.49 -36.17
N SER A 161 47.39 21.96 -35.65
CA SER A 161 48.29 22.86 -36.38
C SER A 161 49.34 22.05 -37.12
N LEU A 162 49.11 21.84 -38.41
CA LEU A 162 50.12 21.44 -39.39
C LEU A 162 51.19 22.54 -39.49
N LYS A 163 52.46 22.22 -39.20
CA LYS A 163 53.59 23.02 -39.67
C LYS A 163 54.48 22.20 -40.59
N ARG A 164 54.52 22.73 -41.82
CA ARG A 164 55.14 22.28 -43.06
C ARG A 164 56.67 22.32 -42.95
N LYS A 165 57.33 21.20 -43.31
CA LYS A 165 58.78 21.16 -43.60
C LYS A 165 59.09 22.07 -44.78
N GLN A 166 60.08 22.96 -44.64
CA GLN A 166 60.83 23.49 -45.78
C GLN A 166 62.33 23.35 -45.52
N LYS A 167 63.00 23.05 -46.62
CA LYS A 167 64.34 22.51 -46.83
C LYS A 167 65.46 23.49 -46.48
N GLU A 168 66.60 22.89 -46.18
CA GLU A 168 67.96 23.46 -46.18
C GLU A 168 68.29 24.17 -47.51
N GLU A 169 69.13 25.21 -47.46
CA GLU A 169 70.41 25.26 -48.19
C GLU A 169 71.21 26.55 -47.89
N LYS A 170 72.47 26.33 -47.49
CA LYS A 170 73.69 27.16 -47.49
C LYS A 170 73.67 28.64 -47.10
#